data_AF-A0A9E3V6W2-F1
#
_entry.id   AF-A0A9E3V6W2-F1
#
_cell.length_a   1.000
_cell.length_b   1.000
_cell.length_c   1.000
_cell.angle_alpha   90.00
_cell.angle_beta   90.00
_cell.angle_gamma   90.00
#
_symmetry.space_group_name_H-M   'P 1'
#
loop_
_entity.id
_entity.type
_entity.pdbx_description
1 polymer ?
#
loop_
_entity_poly.entity_id
_entity_poly.type
_entity_poly.pdbx_seq_one_letter_code
_entity_poly.pdbx_strand_id
1 'polypeptide(L)'
;MPRVMTVDDSRAVRSIITKQLAAMHCEVEEAEDGAQALTKLQGTSVDLILLDVTMPVMDGPTMLAQLRKSGSKTPVIMLTSESKSSVIGDAMRQGIDDYILKPFKAEELVDKVKKSLKLTDAPAAAAVSSGSAVPGSGQPVDVLLIDDVENVAKRLRTLLNPQVSMLGVASAQAALAACREHPFKVILVDYEFAEVANAQFVSQLKLLCPGAAIIAMPLKPETPAKLLAEVKAKGFSDCFYKPFSPESVEDFSATHFDRQDFLVRKDDLLTVSGFVNKPERFVRYFGRLEALFPPALEGVASDCFSDAFIDLSAIPPLGEIARVLAAVAMKAKALGVGVKLIGPPELRKVLNNFEETKAMALFSDLSKARSA
;
A
#
# COMPACT_ATOMS: atom_id res chain seq x y z
N MET A 1 12.93 -28.95 6.26
CA MET A 1 13.59 -27.67 5.93
C MET A 1 13.02 -27.22 4.59
N PRO A 2 12.75 -25.92 4.38
CA PRO A 2 12.24 -25.43 3.10
C PRO A 2 13.25 -25.73 1.98
N ARG A 3 12.76 -26.25 0.85
CA ARG A 3 13.59 -26.62 -0.29
C ARG A 3 13.40 -25.60 -1.40
N VAL A 4 14.46 -24.88 -1.76
CA VAL A 4 14.44 -23.81 -2.75
C VAL A 4 15.28 -24.22 -3.94
N MET A 5 14.73 -24.10 -5.15
CA MET A 5 15.50 -24.30 -6.37
C MET A 5 15.97 -22.95 -6.92
N THR A 6 17.25 -22.84 -7.26
CA THR A 6 17.77 -21.70 -8.02
C THR A 6 18.15 -22.17 -9.43
N VAL A 7 17.59 -21.50 -10.44
CA VAL A 7 17.79 -21.80 -11.86
C VAL A 7 18.39 -20.56 -12.52
N ASP A 8 19.65 -20.63 -12.87
CA ASP A 8 20.41 -19.51 -13.42
C ASP A 8 21.61 -20.06 -14.19
N ASP A 9 21.98 -19.49 -15.34
CA ASP A 9 23.13 -19.95 -16.12
C ASP A 9 24.46 -19.53 -15.48
N SER A 10 24.46 -18.43 -14.73
CA SER A 10 25.61 -17.91 -14.03
C SER A 10 25.87 -18.64 -12.72
N ARG A 11 26.93 -19.46 -12.71
CA ARG A 11 27.45 -20.12 -11.50
C ARG A 11 27.71 -19.14 -10.35
N ALA A 12 28.12 -17.91 -10.65
CA ALA A 12 28.35 -16.88 -9.64
C ALA A 12 27.05 -16.49 -8.93
N VAL A 13 25.97 -16.29 -9.70
CA VAL A 13 24.64 -15.94 -9.15
C VAL A 13 24.10 -17.10 -8.32
N ARG A 14 24.15 -18.33 -8.85
CA ARG A 14 23.75 -19.53 -8.09
C ARG A 14 24.51 -19.65 -6.77
N SER A 15 25.83 -19.46 -6.79
CA SER A 15 26.65 -19.55 -5.56
C SER A 15 26.29 -18.48 -4.53
N ILE A 16 25.98 -17.25 -4.96
CA ILE A 16 25.54 -16.17 -4.06
C ILE A 16 24.19 -16.55 -3.44
N ILE A 17 23.22 -16.97 -4.26
CA ILE A 17 21.89 -17.38 -3.81
C ILE A 17 22.01 -18.54 -2.82
N THR A 18 22.74 -19.60 -3.17
CA THR A 18 22.94 -20.77 -2.30
C THR A 18 23.53 -20.37 -0.94
N LYS A 19 24.51 -19.46 -0.90
CA LYS A 19 25.08 -18.97 0.37
C LYS A 19 24.05 -18.22 1.23
N GLN A 20 23.23 -17.35 0.61
CA GLN A 20 22.23 -16.59 1.33
C GLN A 20 21.09 -17.47 1.86
N LEU A 21 20.64 -18.43 1.04
CA LEU A 21 19.59 -19.38 1.42
C LEU A 21 20.08 -20.38 2.48
N ALA A 22 21.34 -20.81 2.43
CA ALA A 22 21.94 -21.66 3.46
C ALA A 22 21.96 -20.97 4.83
N ALA A 23 22.23 -19.66 4.88
CA ALA A 23 22.15 -18.87 6.11
C ALA A 23 20.71 -18.83 6.69
N MET A 24 19.69 -19.07 5.87
CA MET A 24 18.29 -19.19 6.27
C MET A 24 17.84 -20.63 6.56
N HIS A 25 18.76 -21.59 6.70
CA HIS A 25 18.44 -23.00 6.95
C HIS A 25 17.53 -23.62 5.87
N CYS A 26 17.63 -23.12 4.63
CA CYS A 26 16.95 -23.70 3.47
C CYS A 26 17.88 -24.70 2.76
N GLU A 27 17.30 -25.78 2.25
CA GLU A 27 18.01 -26.69 1.35
C GLU A 27 17.92 -26.15 -0.07
N VAL A 28 19.05 -26.03 -0.77
CA VAL A 28 19.11 -25.39 -2.09
C VAL A 28 19.43 -26.42 -3.15
N GLU A 29 18.57 -26.54 -4.15
CA GLU A 29 18.88 -27.25 -5.39
C GLU A 29 19.26 -26.26 -6.49
N GLU A 30 20.39 -26.50 -7.15
CA GLU A 30 20.85 -25.65 -8.26
C GLU A 30 20.51 -26.29 -9.61
N ALA A 31 20.10 -25.48 -10.58
CA ALA A 31 20.00 -25.86 -11.98
C ALA A 31 20.61 -24.78 -12.88
N GLU A 32 21.24 -25.18 -13.97
CA GLU A 32 21.97 -24.29 -14.89
C GLU A 32 21.09 -23.78 -16.05
N ASP A 33 19.94 -24.42 -16.28
CA ASP A 33 18.98 -24.05 -17.32
C ASP A 33 17.58 -24.61 -16.99
N GLY A 34 16.56 -24.15 -17.74
CA GLY A 34 15.18 -24.55 -17.53
C GLY A 34 14.89 -26.04 -17.80
N ALA A 35 15.62 -26.70 -18.70
CA ALA A 35 15.41 -28.12 -19.01
C ALA A 35 15.95 -29.01 -17.88
N GLN A 36 17.12 -28.68 -17.34
CA GLN A 36 17.69 -29.34 -16.17
C GLN A 36 16.80 -29.15 -14.94
N ALA A 37 16.26 -27.94 -14.74
CA ALA A 37 15.34 -27.66 -13.65
C ALA A 37 14.05 -28.49 -13.75
N LEU A 38 13.40 -28.54 -14.91
CA LEU A 38 12.21 -29.37 -15.12
C LEU A 38 12.48 -30.86 -14.91
N THR A 39 13.65 -31.35 -15.32
CA THR A 39 14.06 -32.75 -15.09
C THR A 39 14.18 -33.04 -13.59
N LYS A 40 14.78 -32.13 -12.82
CA LYS A 40 14.90 -32.28 -11.35
C LYS A 40 13.54 -32.21 -10.66
N LEU A 41 12.64 -31.34 -11.12
CA LEU A 41 11.29 -31.19 -10.58
C LEU A 41 10.38 -32.41 -10.79
N GLN A 42 10.75 -33.38 -11.65
CA GLN A 42 9.99 -34.63 -11.82
C GLN A 42 10.19 -35.61 -10.66
N GLY A 43 11.30 -35.51 -9.92
CA GLY A 43 11.61 -36.39 -8.77
C GLY A 43 11.65 -35.68 -7.41
N THR A 44 11.56 -34.36 -7.42
CA THR A 44 11.75 -33.51 -6.24
C THR A 44 10.62 -32.48 -6.14
N SER A 45 9.97 -32.41 -4.98
CA SER A 45 9.12 -31.27 -4.61
C SER A 45 9.99 -30.13 -4.05
N VAL A 46 9.80 -28.92 -4.57
CA VAL A 46 10.41 -27.70 -4.03
C VAL A 46 9.32 -26.71 -3.60
N ASP A 47 9.63 -25.95 -2.55
CA ASP A 47 8.75 -24.96 -1.94
C ASP A 47 8.83 -23.60 -2.63
N LEU A 48 9.92 -23.31 -3.33
CA LEU A 48 10.15 -22.06 -4.06
C LEU A 48 11.13 -22.26 -5.21
N ILE A 49 10.91 -21.58 -6.34
CA ILE A 49 11.84 -21.52 -7.46
C ILE A 49 12.29 -20.08 -7.68
N LEU A 50 13.60 -19.85 -7.67
CA LEU A 50 14.24 -18.63 -8.15
C LEU A 50 14.68 -18.88 -9.59
N LEU A 51 14.11 -18.17 -10.56
CA LEU A 51 14.23 -18.49 -11.98
C LEU A 51 14.80 -17.31 -12.76
N ASP A 52 15.95 -17.47 -13.39
CA ASP A 52 16.45 -16.46 -14.32
C ASP A 52 15.61 -16.38 -15.59
N VAL A 53 15.42 -15.16 -16.11
CA VAL A 53 14.68 -14.94 -17.35
C VAL A 53 15.47 -15.41 -18.57
N THR A 54 16.77 -15.11 -18.63
CA THR A 54 17.56 -15.23 -19.86
C THR A 54 18.63 -16.29 -19.69
N MET A 55 18.25 -17.55 -19.98
CA MET A 55 19.15 -18.69 -19.90
C MET A 55 19.34 -19.34 -21.28
N PRO A 56 20.52 -19.92 -21.56
CA PRO A 56 20.71 -20.77 -22.73
C PRO A 56 19.88 -22.06 -22.60
N VAL A 57 19.63 -22.73 -23.73
CA VAL A 57 18.84 -23.99 -23.85
C VAL A 57 17.34 -23.80 -23.63
N MET A 58 16.93 -23.29 -22.47
CA MET A 58 15.53 -23.00 -22.15
C MET A 58 15.45 -21.77 -21.25
N ASP A 59 14.75 -20.75 -21.71
CA ASP A 59 14.53 -19.48 -21.01
C ASP A 59 13.48 -19.62 -19.89
N GLY A 60 13.53 -18.70 -18.92
CA GLY A 60 12.65 -18.70 -17.75
C GLY A 60 11.16 -18.72 -18.10
N PRO A 61 10.66 -17.86 -19.02
CA PRO A 61 9.25 -17.89 -19.42
C PRO A 61 8.81 -19.22 -20.02
N THR A 62 9.63 -19.85 -20.88
CA THR A 62 9.31 -21.17 -21.44
C THR A 62 9.27 -22.24 -20.36
N MET A 63 10.23 -22.23 -19.43
CA MET A 63 10.23 -23.14 -18.28
C MET A 63 8.98 -22.96 -17.43
N LEU A 64 8.61 -21.72 -17.10
CA LEU A 64 7.44 -21.39 -16.30
C LEU A 64 6.15 -21.88 -16.96
N ALA A 65 6.00 -21.65 -18.27
CA ALA A 65 4.84 -22.11 -19.02
C ALA A 65 4.72 -23.64 -18.99
N GLN A 66 5.84 -24.38 -19.09
CA GLN A 66 5.83 -25.85 -18.97
C GLN A 66 5.52 -26.31 -17.54
N LEU A 67 6.06 -25.63 -16.54
CA LEU A 67 5.80 -25.90 -15.12
C LEU A 67 4.32 -25.69 -14.75
N ARG A 68 3.68 -24.64 -15.28
CA ARG A 68 2.24 -24.41 -15.05
C ARG A 68 1.38 -25.40 -15.82
N LYS A 69 1.78 -25.81 -17.03
CA LYS A 69 1.11 -26.88 -17.79
C LYS A 69 1.14 -28.23 -17.09
N SER A 70 2.17 -28.53 -16.30
CA SER A 70 2.21 -29.76 -15.49
C SER A 70 1.33 -29.70 -14.23
N GLY A 71 0.64 -28.56 -14.00
CA GLY A 71 -0.24 -28.35 -12.85
C GLY A 71 0.48 -27.89 -11.58
N SER A 72 1.79 -27.62 -11.65
CA SER A 72 2.55 -27.16 -10.48
C SER A 72 2.15 -25.74 -10.08
N LYS A 73 1.81 -25.59 -8.79
CA LYS A 73 1.52 -24.32 -8.13
C LYS A 73 2.68 -23.80 -7.29
N THR A 74 3.87 -24.40 -7.45
CA THR A 74 5.06 -23.96 -6.74
C THR A 74 5.31 -22.47 -7.02
N PRO A 75 5.57 -21.66 -5.99
CA PRO A 75 5.80 -20.25 -6.18
C PRO A 75 7.12 -20.02 -6.94
N VAL A 76 7.10 -19.05 -7.85
CA VAL A 76 8.24 -18.72 -8.72
C VAL A 76 8.56 -17.23 -8.57
N ILE A 77 9.82 -16.93 -8.23
CA ILE A 77 10.38 -15.57 -8.25
C ILE A 77 11.33 -15.47 -9.44
N MET A 78 11.02 -14.59 -10.38
CA MET A 78 11.87 -14.36 -11.55
C MET A 78 13.07 -13.48 -11.22
N LEU A 79 14.26 -13.82 -11.68
CA LEU A 79 15.44 -12.96 -11.62
C LEU A 79 15.66 -12.40 -13.03
N THR A 80 15.72 -11.08 -13.19
CA THR A 80 15.82 -10.45 -14.52
C THR A 80 16.87 -9.34 -14.52
N SER A 81 17.70 -9.29 -15.55
CA SER A 81 18.60 -8.15 -15.82
C SER A 81 17.90 -7.03 -16.60
N GLU A 82 16.70 -7.30 -17.14
CA GLU A 82 15.97 -6.37 -18.00
C GLU A 82 14.79 -5.76 -17.24
N SER A 83 14.74 -4.42 -17.19
CA SER A 83 13.66 -3.64 -16.58
C SER A 83 12.52 -3.32 -17.55
N LYS A 84 12.57 -3.84 -18.80
CA LYS A 84 11.53 -3.59 -19.81
C LYS A 84 10.20 -4.17 -19.35
N SER A 85 9.17 -3.33 -19.40
CA SER A 85 7.81 -3.63 -18.92
C SER A 85 7.14 -4.78 -19.65
N SER A 86 7.52 -5.08 -20.89
CA SER A 86 6.96 -6.18 -21.68
C SER A 86 7.31 -7.56 -21.10
N VAL A 87 8.59 -7.80 -20.79
CA VAL A 87 9.09 -9.08 -20.27
C VAL A 87 8.54 -9.37 -18.89
N ILE A 88 8.50 -8.36 -18.02
CA ILE A 88 7.91 -8.47 -16.68
C ILE A 88 6.39 -8.68 -16.78
N GLY A 89 5.73 -7.97 -17.70
CA GLY A 89 4.30 -8.12 -17.96
C GLY A 89 3.92 -9.52 -18.44
N ASP A 90 4.68 -10.11 -19.35
CA ASP A 90 4.49 -11.49 -19.81
C ASP A 90 4.71 -12.50 -18.69
N ALA A 91 5.76 -12.34 -17.88
CA ALA A 91 6.01 -13.22 -16.74
C ALA A 91 4.90 -13.14 -15.70
N MET A 92 4.37 -11.93 -15.42
CA MET A 92 3.21 -11.73 -14.54
C MET A 92 1.95 -12.43 -15.08
N ARG A 93 1.68 -12.34 -16.39
CA ARG A 93 0.57 -13.05 -17.04
C ARG A 93 0.68 -14.58 -16.90
N GLN A 94 1.90 -15.10 -16.79
CA GLN A 94 2.15 -16.54 -16.63
C GLN A 94 2.08 -17.02 -15.16
N GLY A 95 1.79 -16.13 -14.21
CA GLY A 95 1.55 -16.48 -12.82
C GLY A 95 2.82 -16.68 -11.99
N ILE A 96 3.80 -15.79 -12.14
CA ILE A 96 4.90 -15.64 -11.16
C ILE A 96 4.39 -14.98 -9.89
N ASP A 97 5.08 -15.24 -8.78
CA ASP A 97 4.77 -14.67 -7.46
C ASP A 97 5.48 -13.34 -7.27
N ASP A 98 6.73 -13.22 -7.74
CA ASP A 98 7.49 -11.99 -7.70
C ASP A 98 8.61 -11.97 -8.75
N TYR A 99 9.33 -10.87 -8.87
CA TYR A 99 10.59 -10.78 -9.61
C TYR A 99 11.63 -9.93 -8.87
N ILE A 100 12.90 -10.11 -9.21
CA ILE A 100 14.05 -9.39 -8.65
C ILE A 100 14.89 -8.87 -9.81
N LEU A 101 15.24 -7.59 -9.77
CA LEU A 101 16.13 -6.98 -10.75
C LEU A 101 17.59 -7.27 -10.41
N LYS A 102 18.36 -7.75 -11.39
CA LYS A 102 19.81 -7.88 -11.31
C LYS A 102 20.47 -6.54 -11.68
N PRO A 103 21.52 -6.10 -10.95
CA PRO A 103 22.09 -6.71 -9.76
C PRO A 103 21.24 -6.45 -8.50
N PHE A 104 20.99 -7.49 -7.72
CA PHE A 104 20.21 -7.41 -6.47
C PHE A 104 21.10 -7.41 -5.22
N LYS A 105 20.60 -6.78 -4.15
CA LYS A 105 21.24 -6.87 -2.83
C LYS A 105 20.81 -8.16 -2.14
N ALA A 106 21.68 -8.70 -1.30
CA ALA A 106 21.41 -9.92 -0.53
C ALA A 106 20.15 -9.78 0.36
N GLU A 107 19.96 -8.61 0.97
CA GLU A 107 18.79 -8.30 1.82
C GLU A 107 17.48 -8.40 1.04
N GLU A 108 17.44 -7.87 -0.19
CA GLU A 108 16.24 -7.90 -1.04
C GLU A 108 15.84 -9.32 -1.43
N LEU A 109 16.83 -10.17 -1.76
CA LEU A 109 16.61 -11.59 -2.03
C LEU A 109 16.04 -12.31 -0.81
N VAL A 110 16.66 -12.09 0.36
CA VAL A 110 16.27 -12.71 1.63
C VAL A 110 14.84 -12.34 2.01
N ASP A 111 14.49 -11.05 1.94
CA ASP A 111 13.16 -10.57 2.30
C ASP A 111 12.07 -11.18 1.41
N LYS A 112 12.31 -11.25 0.10
CA LYS A 112 11.37 -11.85 -0.86
C LYS A 112 11.22 -13.35 -0.67
N VAL A 113 12.33 -14.06 -0.43
CA VAL A 113 12.31 -15.50 -0.16
C VAL A 113 11.58 -15.80 1.16
N LYS A 114 11.86 -15.06 2.24
CA LYS A 114 11.16 -15.21 3.54
C LYS A 114 9.67 -14.99 3.39
N LYS A 115 9.26 -13.94 2.66
CA LYS A 115 7.86 -13.63 2.38
C LYS A 115 7.17 -14.73 1.58
N SER A 116 7.84 -15.28 0.57
CA SER A 116 7.29 -16.34 -0.28
C SER A 116 7.16 -17.68 0.46
N LEU A 117 8.15 -18.03 1.28
CA LEU A 117 8.15 -19.25 2.09
C LEU A 117 7.32 -19.14 3.38
N LYS A 118 6.74 -17.97 3.70
CA LYS A 118 6.02 -17.68 4.95
C LYS A 118 6.85 -18.03 6.21
N LEU A 119 8.17 -17.89 6.13
CA LEU A 119 9.08 -18.11 7.25
C LEU A 119 9.04 -16.88 8.16
N THR A 120 8.13 -16.88 9.13
CA THR A 120 8.14 -15.89 10.21
C THR A 120 9.20 -16.25 11.24
N ASP A 121 10.15 -15.35 11.48
CA ASP A 121 10.85 -15.28 12.77
C ASP A 121 9.82 -14.83 13.81
N ALA A 122 9.21 -15.77 14.54
CA ALA A 122 8.29 -15.43 15.63
C ALA A 122 9.07 -15.19 16.93
N PRO A 123 8.60 -14.25 17.76
CA PRO A 123 7.99 -14.71 19.00
C PRO A 123 6.49 -14.42 19.01
N ALA A 124 5.76 -15.35 19.61
CA ALA A 124 4.30 -15.46 19.61
C ALA A 124 3.57 -14.20 20.10
N ALA A 125 2.64 -13.71 19.28
CA ALA A 125 1.31 -13.25 19.69
C ALA A 125 0.41 -13.11 18.45
N ALA A 126 -0.83 -13.57 18.59
CA ALA A 126 -1.94 -13.53 17.64
C ALA A 126 -1.95 -14.61 16.52
N ALA A 127 -2.29 -15.84 16.94
CA ALA A 127 -3.19 -16.66 16.15
C ALA A 127 -4.59 -16.00 16.10
N VAL A 128 -5.37 -16.42 15.08
CA VAL A 128 -6.75 -16.02 14.64
C VAL A 128 -6.86 -14.63 13.99
N SER A 129 -7.33 -14.49 12.74
CA SER A 129 -8.30 -15.31 12.00
C SER A 129 -8.11 -15.23 10.47
N SER A 130 -8.02 -16.39 9.83
CA SER A 130 -8.60 -16.63 8.51
C SER A 130 -10.10 -16.33 8.59
N GLY A 131 -10.47 -15.11 8.23
CA GLY A 131 -11.84 -14.65 8.13
C GLY A 131 -11.88 -13.66 7.00
N SER A 132 -12.61 -13.98 5.94
CA SER A 132 -13.13 -12.98 5.03
C SER A 132 -13.88 -11.97 5.88
N ALA A 133 -13.25 -10.84 6.20
CA ALA A 133 -14.00 -9.68 6.65
C ALA A 133 -14.66 -9.11 5.41
N VAL A 134 -15.73 -9.77 4.97
CA VAL A 134 -16.83 -9.05 4.33
C VAL A 134 -17.32 -8.09 5.41
N PRO A 135 -17.23 -6.78 5.21
CA PRO A 135 -17.84 -5.83 6.13
C PRO A 135 -19.32 -6.21 6.22
N GLY A 136 -19.87 -6.25 7.44
CA GLY A 136 -21.31 -6.44 7.61
C GLY A 136 -22.07 -5.41 6.76
N SER A 137 -23.18 -5.81 6.17
CA SER A 137 -24.02 -4.96 5.32
C SER A 137 -24.17 -3.55 5.91
N GLY A 138 -23.68 -2.53 5.21
CA GLY A 138 -23.74 -1.13 5.66
C GLY A 138 -22.50 -0.54 6.33
N GLN A 139 -21.42 -1.30 6.56
CA GLN A 139 -20.12 -0.69 6.91
C GLN A 139 -19.43 -0.12 5.67
N PRO A 140 -18.83 1.09 5.75
CA PRO A 140 -18.15 1.71 4.61
C PRO A 140 -16.90 0.90 4.25
N VAL A 141 -16.73 0.63 2.96
CA VAL A 141 -15.54 -0.03 2.43
C VAL A 141 -14.71 1.01 1.71
N ASP A 142 -13.42 1.09 1.99
CA ASP A 142 -12.58 2.13 1.41
C ASP A 142 -12.31 1.85 -0.07
N VAL A 143 -12.07 0.59 -0.43
CA VAL A 143 -11.62 0.18 -1.77
C VAL A 143 -12.43 -0.97 -2.34
N LEU A 144 -12.98 -0.79 -3.53
CA LEU A 144 -13.41 -1.88 -4.40
C LEU A 144 -12.31 -2.16 -5.43
N LEU A 145 -11.86 -3.39 -5.54
CA LEU A 145 -10.92 -3.84 -6.55
C LEU A 145 -11.63 -4.78 -7.53
N ILE A 146 -11.64 -4.42 -8.80
CA ILE A 146 -12.23 -5.19 -9.89
C ILE A 146 -11.10 -5.73 -10.75
N ASP A 147 -10.74 -6.98 -10.55
CA ASP A 147 -9.62 -7.64 -11.22
C ASP A 147 -9.89 -9.15 -11.31
N ASP A 148 -9.72 -9.74 -12.49
CA ASP A 148 -9.90 -11.17 -12.73
C ASP A 148 -8.69 -12.01 -12.24
N VAL A 149 -7.58 -11.35 -11.90
CA VAL A 149 -6.35 -11.95 -11.39
C VAL A 149 -6.28 -11.82 -9.86
N GLU A 150 -6.54 -12.92 -9.16
CA GLU A 150 -6.57 -12.98 -7.69
C GLU A 150 -5.25 -12.55 -7.01
N ASN A 151 -4.11 -12.67 -7.70
CA ASN A 151 -2.79 -12.26 -7.20
C ASN A 151 -2.65 -10.74 -7.07
N VAL A 152 -3.30 -9.97 -7.95
CA VAL A 152 -3.25 -8.50 -7.91
C VAL A 152 -3.90 -8.01 -6.61
N ALA A 153 -5.03 -8.59 -6.25
CA ALA A 153 -5.74 -8.32 -5.00
C ALA A 153 -4.89 -8.66 -3.77
N LYS A 154 -4.26 -9.83 -3.75
CA LYS A 154 -3.37 -10.22 -2.65
C LYS A 154 -2.18 -9.25 -2.52
N ARG A 155 -1.57 -8.87 -3.64
CA ARG A 155 -0.42 -7.95 -3.66
C ARG A 155 -0.79 -6.56 -3.15
N LEU A 156 -1.86 -5.97 -3.68
CA LEU A 156 -2.40 -4.69 -3.20
C LEU A 156 -2.71 -4.75 -1.70
N ARG A 157 -3.33 -5.83 -1.21
CA ARG A 157 -3.64 -5.98 0.21
C ARG A 157 -2.40 -6.03 1.11
N THR A 158 -1.28 -6.56 0.61
CA THR A 158 -0.01 -6.56 1.37
C THR A 158 0.74 -5.24 1.34
N LEU A 159 0.46 -4.38 0.36
CA LEU A 159 1.15 -3.09 0.18
C LEU A 159 0.34 -1.93 0.74
N LEU A 160 -1.00 -2.05 0.78
CA LEU A 160 -1.89 -1.07 1.41
C LEU A 160 -1.84 -1.20 2.94
N ASN A 161 -2.11 -0.09 3.63
CA ASN A 161 -2.17 -0.04 5.09
C ASN A 161 -3.22 -1.03 5.62
N PRO A 162 -2.93 -1.86 6.65
CA PRO A 162 -3.87 -2.83 7.22
C PRO A 162 -5.20 -2.22 7.73
N GLN A 163 -5.27 -0.90 7.93
CA GLN A 163 -6.50 -0.20 8.29
C GLN A 163 -7.45 0.07 7.09
N VAL A 164 -6.96 -0.03 5.85
CA VAL A 164 -7.75 0.20 4.64
C VAL A 164 -8.57 -1.06 4.33
N SER A 165 -9.89 -0.91 4.35
CA SER A 165 -10.80 -1.99 3.99
C SER A 165 -10.88 -2.14 2.46
N MET A 166 -10.61 -3.35 1.96
CA MET A 166 -10.62 -3.64 0.53
C MET A 166 -11.49 -4.87 0.23
N LEU A 167 -12.35 -4.74 -0.77
CA LEU A 167 -13.16 -5.83 -1.33
C LEU A 167 -12.69 -6.12 -2.76
N GLY A 168 -12.32 -7.37 -3.03
CA GLY A 168 -11.94 -7.82 -4.37
C GLY A 168 -13.10 -8.55 -5.05
N VAL A 169 -13.36 -8.23 -6.31
CA VAL A 169 -14.36 -8.89 -7.16
C VAL A 169 -13.74 -9.22 -8.52
N ALA A 170 -14.11 -10.37 -9.08
CA ALA A 170 -13.56 -10.89 -10.34
C ALA A 170 -14.53 -10.76 -11.53
N SER A 171 -15.66 -10.07 -11.37
CA SER A 171 -16.64 -9.89 -12.46
C SER A 171 -17.34 -8.54 -12.39
N ALA A 172 -17.78 -8.05 -13.55
CA ALA A 172 -18.54 -6.80 -13.66
C ALA A 172 -19.85 -6.85 -12.86
N GLN A 173 -20.54 -7.98 -12.88
CA GLN A 173 -21.81 -8.16 -12.16
C GLN A 173 -21.61 -8.13 -10.64
N ALA A 174 -20.56 -8.76 -10.13
CA ALA A 174 -20.24 -8.73 -8.70
C ALA A 174 -19.84 -7.31 -8.25
N ALA A 175 -19.13 -6.55 -9.09
CA ALA A 175 -18.80 -5.16 -8.80
C ALA A 175 -20.05 -4.28 -8.68
N LEU A 176 -21.00 -4.39 -9.62
CA LEU A 176 -22.24 -3.60 -9.56
C LEU A 176 -23.11 -3.99 -8.36
N ALA A 177 -23.14 -5.27 -7.97
CA ALA A 177 -23.81 -5.71 -6.76
C ALA A 177 -23.16 -5.11 -5.51
N ALA A 178 -21.82 -5.18 -5.41
CA ALA A 178 -21.07 -4.60 -4.30
C ALA A 178 -21.31 -3.08 -4.17
N CYS A 179 -21.33 -2.34 -5.28
CA CYS A 179 -21.59 -0.89 -5.30
C CYS A 179 -23.02 -0.52 -4.84
N ARG A 180 -23.98 -1.46 -4.89
CA ARG A 180 -25.34 -1.25 -4.35
C ARG A 180 -25.42 -1.53 -2.86
N GLU A 181 -24.57 -2.44 -2.37
CA GLU A 181 -24.57 -2.87 -0.97
C GLU A 181 -23.70 -1.97 -0.09
N HIS A 182 -22.60 -1.44 -0.64
CA HIS A 182 -21.62 -0.67 0.11
C HIS A 182 -21.19 0.61 -0.64
N PRO A 183 -21.07 1.75 0.06
CA PRO A 183 -20.41 2.92 -0.50
C PRO A 183 -18.89 2.72 -0.50
N PHE A 184 -18.25 3.05 -1.63
CA PHE A 184 -16.80 3.00 -1.79
C PHE A 184 -16.18 4.40 -1.89
N LYS A 185 -14.98 4.61 -1.33
CA LYS A 185 -14.19 5.83 -1.57
C LYS A 185 -13.42 5.75 -2.88
N VAL A 186 -12.87 4.57 -3.17
CA VAL A 186 -12.06 4.32 -4.36
C VAL A 186 -12.50 3.02 -5.01
N ILE A 187 -12.61 3.05 -6.34
CA ILE A 187 -12.88 1.87 -7.16
C ILE A 187 -11.71 1.69 -8.12
N LEU A 188 -10.90 0.67 -7.87
CA LEU A 188 -9.79 0.24 -8.71
C LEU A 188 -10.32 -0.74 -9.76
N VAL A 189 -10.09 -0.43 -11.04
CA VAL A 189 -10.56 -1.24 -12.17
C VAL A 189 -9.37 -1.69 -12.99
N ASP A 190 -9.24 -3.00 -13.21
CA ASP A 190 -8.25 -3.48 -14.16
C ASP A 190 -8.56 -2.98 -15.57
N TYR A 191 -7.63 -2.24 -16.17
CA TYR A 191 -7.82 -1.69 -17.51
C TYR A 191 -7.74 -2.79 -18.58
N GLU A 192 -7.10 -3.91 -18.25
CA GLU A 192 -6.90 -5.01 -19.18
C GLU A 192 -8.13 -5.94 -19.19
N PHE A 193 -9.01 -5.80 -18.20
CA PHE A 193 -10.27 -6.51 -18.14
C PHE A 193 -11.32 -5.80 -19.01
N ALA A 194 -11.44 -6.23 -20.27
CA ALA A 194 -12.27 -5.57 -21.29
C ALA A 194 -13.76 -5.41 -20.91
N GLU A 195 -14.29 -6.32 -20.09
CA GLU A 195 -15.69 -6.27 -19.61
C GLU A 195 -15.97 -5.04 -18.74
N VAL A 196 -14.95 -4.52 -18.05
CA VAL A 196 -15.05 -3.41 -17.09
C VAL A 196 -14.30 -2.15 -17.53
N ALA A 197 -13.34 -2.27 -18.45
CA ALA A 197 -12.53 -1.17 -18.98
C ALA A 197 -13.22 -0.35 -20.09
N ASN A 198 -14.54 -0.17 -20.00
CA ASN A 198 -15.36 0.54 -20.97
C ASN A 198 -16.17 1.69 -20.33
N ALA A 199 -16.53 2.69 -21.14
CA ALA A 199 -17.19 3.91 -20.67
C ALA A 199 -18.61 3.67 -20.11
N GLN A 200 -19.31 2.65 -20.62
CA GLN A 200 -20.66 2.31 -20.14
C GLN A 200 -20.60 1.80 -18.70
N PHE A 201 -19.67 0.90 -18.41
CA PHE A 201 -19.46 0.36 -17.07
C PHE A 201 -19.02 1.43 -16.07
N VAL A 202 -18.07 2.28 -16.45
CA VAL A 202 -17.64 3.42 -15.61
C VAL A 202 -18.80 4.38 -15.33
N SER A 203 -19.67 4.62 -16.31
CA SER A 203 -20.86 5.46 -16.12
C SER A 203 -21.84 4.83 -15.12
N GLN A 204 -22.03 3.50 -15.14
CA GLN A 204 -22.83 2.78 -14.15
C GLN A 204 -22.22 2.87 -12.75
N LEU A 205 -20.90 2.70 -12.62
CA LEU A 205 -20.19 2.85 -11.35
C LEU A 205 -20.34 4.27 -10.77
N LYS A 206 -20.24 5.32 -11.60
CA LYS A 206 -20.48 6.70 -11.14
C LYS A 206 -21.90 6.93 -10.66
N LEU A 207 -22.88 6.29 -11.29
CA LEU A 207 -24.28 6.43 -10.92
C LEU A 207 -24.59 5.74 -9.59
N LEU A 208 -23.95 4.59 -9.32
CA LEU A 208 -24.10 3.85 -8.06
C LEU A 208 -23.26 4.45 -6.92
N CYS A 209 -22.07 4.96 -7.22
CA CYS A 209 -21.13 5.51 -6.24
C CYS A 209 -20.63 6.91 -6.69
N PRO A 210 -21.47 7.96 -6.61
CA PRO A 210 -21.13 9.29 -7.13
C PRO A 210 -19.97 9.98 -6.42
N GLY A 211 -19.68 9.59 -5.17
CA GLY A 211 -18.55 10.12 -4.39
C GLY A 211 -17.24 9.33 -4.56
N ALA A 212 -17.24 8.23 -5.30
CA ALA A 212 -16.08 7.36 -5.42
C ALA A 212 -15.12 7.84 -6.51
N ALA A 213 -13.82 7.83 -6.23
CA ALA A 213 -12.79 7.98 -7.24
C ALA A 213 -12.63 6.65 -8.02
N ILE A 214 -13.02 6.64 -9.29
CA ILE A 214 -12.86 5.46 -10.16
C ILE A 214 -11.51 5.58 -10.88
N ILE A 215 -10.64 4.59 -10.70
CA ILE A 215 -9.24 4.64 -11.11
C ILE A 215 -8.93 3.39 -11.94
N ALA A 216 -8.35 3.60 -13.12
CA ALA A 216 -7.93 2.50 -13.99
C ALA A 216 -6.56 1.99 -13.55
N MET A 217 -6.31 0.68 -13.66
CA MET A 217 -5.02 0.06 -13.36
C MET A 217 -4.33 -0.50 -14.60
N PRO A 218 -3.94 0.33 -15.58
CA PRO A 218 -3.25 -0.16 -16.77
C PRO A 218 -1.81 -0.55 -16.47
N LEU A 219 -1.23 -1.39 -17.33
CA LEU A 219 0.22 -1.55 -17.40
C LEU A 219 0.91 -0.21 -17.71
N LYS A 220 2.06 0.05 -17.09
CA LYS A 220 2.84 1.29 -17.29
C LYS A 220 3.25 1.44 -18.77
N PRO A 221 2.71 2.43 -19.51
CA PRO A 221 3.01 2.61 -20.92
C PRO A 221 4.32 3.38 -21.12
N GLU A 222 4.87 3.33 -22.34
CA GLU A 222 6.01 4.19 -22.73
C GLU A 222 5.64 5.68 -22.73
N THR A 223 4.37 6.00 -23.02
CA THR A 223 3.87 7.39 -23.07
C THR A 223 2.65 7.58 -22.15
N PRO A 224 2.85 7.85 -20.84
CA PRO A 224 1.78 7.93 -19.85
C PRO A 224 0.71 8.99 -20.13
N ALA A 225 1.11 10.14 -20.70
CA ALA A 225 0.20 11.25 -20.95
C ALA A 225 -0.93 10.90 -21.95
N LYS A 226 -0.63 10.10 -22.97
CA LYS A 226 -1.60 9.71 -23.99
C LYS A 226 -2.64 8.74 -23.41
N LEU A 227 -2.17 7.73 -22.67
CA LEU A 227 -3.06 6.76 -22.04
C LEU A 227 -3.96 7.43 -20.97
N LEU A 228 -3.41 8.36 -20.19
CA LEU A 228 -4.20 9.12 -19.22
C LEU A 228 -5.34 9.90 -19.88
N ALA A 229 -5.11 10.49 -21.06
CA ALA A 229 -6.16 11.20 -21.80
C ALA A 229 -7.26 10.24 -22.29
N GLU A 230 -6.88 9.06 -22.79
CA GLU A 230 -7.84 8.03 -23.23
C GLU A 230 -8.68 7.49 -22.07
N VAL A 231 -8.03 7.23 -20.93
CA VAL A 231 -8.66 6.74 -19.69
C VAL A 231 -9.62 7.80 -19.14
N LYS A 232 -9.22 9.08 -19.14
CA LYS A 232 -10.11 10.20 -18.77
C LYS A 232 -11.30 10.35 -19.71
N ALA A 233 -11.10 10.14 -21.03
CA ALA A 233 -12.20 10.16 -22.00
C ALA A 233 -13.23 9.06 -21.76
N LYS A 234 -12.80 7.90 -21.25
CA LYS A 234 -13.69 6.81 -20.80
C LYS A 234 -14.37 7.08 -19.45
N GLY A 235 -14.04 8.20 -18.79
CA GLY A 235 -14.67 8.64 -17.54
C GLY A 235 -13.93 8.25 -16.27
N PHE A 236 -12.76 7.62 -16.34
CA PHE A 236 -11.93 7.38 -15.16
C PHE A 236 -11.35 8.70 -14.61
N SER A 237 -11.08 8.71 -13.32
CA SER A 237 -10.56 9.88 -12.60
C SER A 237 -9.05 9.98 -12.77
N ASP A 238 -8.35 8.85 -12.66
CA ASP A 238 -6.90 8.75 -12.76
C ASP A 238 -6.44 7.34 -13.16
N CYS A 239 -5.12 7.16 -13.33
CA CYS A 239 -4.45 5.89 -13.60
C CYS A 239 -3.57 5.48 -12.42
N PHE A 240 -3.63 4.20 -12.04
CA PHE A 240 -2.73 3.57 -11.09
C PHE A 240 -1.94 2.44 -11.76
N TYR A 241 -0.72 2.75 -12.20
CA TYR A 241 0.02 1.88 -13.11
C TYR A 241 0.53 0.59 -12.46
N LYS A 242 0.31 -0.53 -13.12
CA LYS A 242 0.95 -1.82 -12.84
C LYS A 242 2.36 -1.85 -13.48
N PRO A 243 3.40 -2.43 -12.83
CA PRO A 243 3.38 -3.07 -11.52
C PRO A 243 3.44 -2.07 -10.36
N PHE A 244 2.81 -2.42 -9.24
CA PHE A 244 2.77 -1.59 -8.05
C PHE A 244 4.12 -1.62 -7.31
N SER A 245 4.89 -0.53 -7.40
CA SER A 245 6.03 -0.30 -6.52
C SER A 245 5.55 0.21 -5.16
N PRO A 246 6.31 -0.01 -4.06
CA PRO A 246 6.00 0.59 -2.76
C PRO A 246 5.78 2.10 -2.86
N GLU A 247 6.62 2.81 -3.61
CA GLU A 247 6.49 4.25 -3.85
C GLU A 247 5.17 4.61 -4.55
N SER A 248 4.75 3.84 -5.56
CA SER A 248 3.50 4.11 -6.29
C SER A 248 2.28 3.86 -5.41
N VAL A 249 2.31 2.80 -4.60
CA VAL A 249 1.24 2.49 -3.63
C VAL A 249 1.20 3.54 -2.53
N GLU A 250 2.36 4.04 -2.10
CA GLU A 250 2.46 5.13 -1.14
C GLU A 250 1.90 6.44 -1.71
N ASP A 251 2.21 6.80 -2.95
CA ASP A 251 1.65 8.00 -3.61
C ASP A 251 0.15 7.87 -3.87
N PHE A 252 -0.30 6.68 -4.28
CA PHE A 252 -1.71 6.35 -4.43
C PHE A 252 -2.46 6.46 -3.10
N SER A 253 -1.88 5.90 -2.04
CA SER A 253 -2.38 6.06 -0.68
C SER A 253 -2.40 7.54 -0.30
N ALA A 254 -1.30 8.28 -0.51
CA ALA A 254 -1.14 9.72 -0.26
C ALA A 254 -2.24 10.60 -0.93
N THR A 255 -2.74 10.13 -2.05
CA THR A 255 -3.70 10.86 -2.90
C THR A 255 -5.15 10.51 -2.55
N HIS A 256 -5.43 9.23 -2.27
CA HIS A 256 -6.80 8.72 -2.17
C HIS A 256 -7.21 8.24 -0.77
N PHE A 257 -6.26 7.76 0.05
CA PHE A 257 -6.52 7.23 1.41
C PHE A 257 -5.84 8.00 2.51
N ASP A 258 -4.87 8.84 2.18
CA ASP A 258 -4.18 9.82 3.02
C ASP A 258 -4.95 11.14 3.01
N ARG A 259 -6.21 11.07 2.57
CA ARG A 259 -7.30 11.50 3.47
C ARG A 259 -7.46 10.50 4.63
N GLN A 260 -6.35 10.04 5.22
CA GLN A 260 -6.33 9.90 6.65
C GLN A 260 -6.66 11.30 7.06
N ASP A 261 -7.73 11.45 7.81
CA ASP A 261 -8.03 12.68 8.47
C ASP A 261 -6.81 13.02 9.33
N PHE A 262 -5.78 13.65 8.72
CA PHE A 262 -4.60 14.18 9.39
C PHE A 262 -5.04 15.05 10.53
N LEU A 263 -6.20 15.68 10.33
CA LEU A 263 -6.99 16.38 11.31
C LEU A 263 -8.45 15.91 11.15
N VAL A 264 -8.88 14.96 11.98
CA VAL A 264 -10.31 14.62 12.10
C VAL A 264 -10.96 15.73 12.89
N ARG A 265 -11.96 16.40 12.32
CA ARG A 265 -12.80 17.31 13.08
C ARG A 265 -14.06 16.59 13.55
N LYS A 266 -14.29 16.58 14.85
CA LYS A 266 -15.54 16.15 15.49
C LYS A 266 -15.99 17.27 16.43
N ASP A 267 -16.92 18.10 15.96
CA ASP A 267 -17.44 19.28 16.66
C ASP A 267 -16.32 20.31 16.99
N ASP A 268 -15.99 20.45 18.27
CA ASP A 268 -14.93 21.27 18.87
C ASP A 268 -13.59 20.52 19.02
N LEU A 269 -13.56 19.21 18.74
CA LEU A 269 -12.37 18.37 18.83
C LEU A 269 -11.72 18.18 17.45
N LEU A 270 -10.42 18.45 17.40
CA LEU A 270 -9.53 18.28 16.27
C LEU A 270 -8.50 17.20 16.62
N THR A 271 -8.69 15.99 16.12
CA THR A 271 -7.79 14.86 16.40
C THR A 271 -6.76 14.72 15.30
N VAL A 272 -5.48 14.78 15.67
CA VAL A 272 -4.38 14.57 14.72
C VAL A 272 -4.00 13.10 14.65
N SER A 273 -4.02 12.58 13.43
CA SER A 273 -3.58 11.20 13.18
C SER A 273 -2.07 11.06 13.35
N GLY A 274 -1.66 9.94 13.95
CA GLY A 274 -0.25 9.68 14.26
C GLY A 274 0.62 9.47 13.03
N PHE A 275 1.89 9.82 13.15
CA PHE A 275 2.86 9.67 12.06
C PHE A 275 3.34 8.21 11.96
N VAL A 276 2.93 7.51 10.91
CA VAL A 276 3.29 6.08 10.67
C VAL A 276 4.46 5.93 9.68
N ASN A 277 5.06 7.04 9.21
CA ASN A 277 6.00 7.05 8.09
C ASN A 277 7.49 7.19 8.51
N LYS A 278 8.40 7.13 7.54
CA LYS A 278 9.86 7.33 7.74
C LYS A 278 10.19 8.77 8.16
N PRO A 279 11.21 8.99 9.01
CA PRO A 279 11.56 10.31 9.56
C PRO A 279 11.96 11.36 8.51
N GLU A 280 12.44 10.94 7.33
CA GLU A 280 12.76 11.84 6.21
C GLU A 280 11.55 12.63 5.68
N ARG A 281 10.32 12.20 6.00
CA ARG A 281 9.08 12.84 5.55
C ARG A 281 8.45 13.79 6.58
N PHE A 282 9.12 14.08 7.70
CA PHE A 282 8.62 15.03 8.72
C PHE A 282 8.30 16.39 8.12
N VAL A 283 9.21 16.95 7.30
CA VAL A 283 9.03 18.27 6.68
C VAL A 283 7.73 18.37 5.87
N ARG A 284 7.39 17.31 5.11
CA ARG A 284 6.15 17.26 4.30
C ARG A 284 4.91 17.03 5.16
N TYR A 285 5.02 16.24 6.22
CA TYR A 285 3.94 15.98 7.18
C TYR A 285 3.54 17.25 7.94
N PHE A 286 4.50 17.95 8.54
CA PHE A 286 4.23 19.17 9.31
C PHE A 286 3.76 20.33 8.41
N GLY A 287 4.32 20.48 7.21
CA GLY A 287 3.84 21.47 6.24
C GLY A 287 2.39 21.25 5.79
N ARG A 288 1.94 19.98 5.71
CA ARG A 288 0.55 19.65 5.38
C ARG A 288 -0.39 19.90 6.55
N LEU A 289 0.01 19.58 7.79
CA LEU A 289 -0.76 19.92 9.00
C LEU A 289 -0.98 21.43 9.10
N GLU A 290 0.05 22.25 8.88
CA GLU A 290 -0.05 23.71 8.88
C GLU A 290 -1.11 24.24 7.90
N ALA A 291 -1.31 23.57 6.75
CA ALA A 291 -2.32 23.93 5.77
C ALA A 291 -3.75 23.45 6.14
N LEU A 292 -3.90 22.41 6.97
CA LEU A 292 -5.19 21.79 7.29
C LEU A 292 -5.86 22.37 8.55
N PHE A 293 -5.10 22.87 9.51
CA PHE A 293 -5.66 23.53 10.70
C PHE A 293 -6.50 24.79 10.40
N PRO A 294 -6.10 25.67 9.48
CA PRO A 294 -6.85 26.89 9.18
C PRO A 294 -8.33 26.66 8.80
N PRO A 295 -8.69 25.83 7.81
CA PRO A 295 -10.09 25.58 7.46
C PRO A 295 -10.84 24.83 8.58
N ALA A 296 -10.16 24.00 9.36
CA ALA A 296 -10.79 23.29 10.47
C ALA A 296 -11.16 24.22 11.62
N LEU A 297 -10.29 25.18 11.96
CA LEU A 297 -10.58 26.23 12.96
C LEU A 297 -11.70 27.17 12.51
N GLU A 298 -11.72 27.54 11.22
CA GLU A 298 -12.81 28.33 10.65
C GLU A 298 -14.16 27.60 10.79
N GLY A 299 -14.16 26.28 10.63
CA GLY A 299 -15.32 25.45 10.93
C GLY A 299 -15.75 25.48 12.40
N VAL A 300 -14.80 25.40 13.34
CA VAL A 300 -15.09 25.48 14.79
C VAL A 300 -15.68 26.84 15.17
N ALA A 301 -15.11 27.92 14.62
CA ALA A 301 -15.62 29.27 14.80
C ALA A 301 -17.03 29.45 14.19
N SER A 302 -17.28 28.88 13.00
CA SER A 302 -18.59 28.91 12.35
C SER A 302 -19.67 28.21 13.18
N ASP A 303 -19.31 27.14 13.89
CA ASP A 303 -20.22 26.41 14.76
C ASP A 303 -20.34 27.04 16.17
N CYS A 304 -19.81 28.26 16.35
CA CYS A 304 -19.90 29.09 17.56
C CYS A 304 -19.31 28.48 18.84
N PHE A 305 -18.35 27.57 18.71
CA PHE A 305 -17.62 27.07 19.87
C PHE A 305 -16.59 28.09 20.36
N SER A 306 -16.52 28.27 21.69
CA SER A 306 -15.57 29.18 22.33
C SER A 306 -14.14 28.63 22.41
N ASP A 307 -14.01 27.30 22.46
CA ASP A 307 -12.73 26.59 22.55
C ASP A 307 -12.62 25.51 21.46
N ALA A 308 -11.42 25.33 20.91
CA ALA A 308 -11.02 24.22 20.07
C ALA A 308 -10.05 23.31 20.84
N PHE A 309 -10.37 22.03 20.91
CA PHE A 309 -9.53 21.00 21.52
C PHE A 309 -8.70 20.32 20.44
N ILE A 310 -7.37 20.29 20.56
CA ILE A 310 -6.50 19.63 19.61
C ILE A 310 -5.84 18.43 20.27
N ASP A 311 -6.15 17.23 19.79
CA ASP A 311 -5.55 15.98 20.26
C ASP A 311 -4.32 15.63 19.43
N LEU A 312 -3.16 15.65 20.09
CA LEU A 312 -1.83 15.40 19.56
C LEU A 312 -1.25 14.09 20.10
N SER A 313 -2.07 13.23 20.72
CA SER A 313 -1.60 12.04 21.45
C SER A 313 -0.83 11.04 20.58
N ALA A 314 -1.05 11.07 19.27
CA ALA A 314 -0.44 10.15 18.31
C ALA A 314 0.79 10.74 17.58
N ILE A 315 1.18 12.00 17.86
CA ILE A 315 2.27 12.69 17.14
C ILE A 315 3.61 12.48 17.86
N PRO A 316 4.72 12.22 17.12
CA PRO A 316 6.05 12.21 17.72
C PRO A 316 6.43 13.60 18.28
N PRO A 317 7.02 13.68 19.48
CA PRO A 317 7.37 14.94 20.14
C PRO A 317 8.61 15.59 19.48
N LEU A 318 8.40 16.23 18.33
CA LEU A 318 9.42 16.89 17.53
C LEU A 318 9.24 18.40 17.54
N GLY A 319 10.35 19.15 17.47
CA GLY A 319 10.33 20.63 17.46
C GLY A 319 9.46 21.26 16.36
N GLU A 320 9.27 20.57 15.24
CA GLU A 320 8.46 21.04 14.12
C GLU A 320 6.97 21.19 14.46
N ILE A 321 6.42 20.39 15.40
CA ILE A 321 5.01 20.54 15.81
C ILE A 321 4.76 21.87 16.52
N ALA A 322 5.75 22.39 17.26
CA ALA A 322 5.61 23.65 17.99
C ALA A 322 5.46 24.84 17.03
N ARG A 323 6.17 24.81 15.88
CA ARG A 323 6.03 25.81 14.83
C ARG A 323 4.63 25.79 14.21
N VAL A 324 4.11 24.59 13.91
CA VAL A 324 2.75 24.43 13.39
C VAL A 324 1.75 24.98 14.40
N LEU A 325 1.85 24.59 15.68
CA LEU A 325 0.94 25.03 16.73
C LEU A 325 1.00 26.54 17.01
N ALA A 326 2.17 27.18 16.85
CA ALA A 326 2.28 28.64 16.94
C ALA A 326 1.45 29.33 15.85
N ALA A 327 1.51 28.83 14.61
CA ALA A 327 0.68 29.34 13.51
C ALA A 327 -0.82 29.13 13.76
N VAL A 328 -1.18 27.96 14.29
CA VAL A 328 -2.56 27.63 14.69
C VAL A 328 -3.06 28.57 15.79
N ALA A 329 -2.26 28.83 16.82
CA ALA A 329 -2.60 29.72 17.93
C ALA A 329 -2.82 31.16 17.46
N MET A 330 -1.98 31.68 16.57
CA MET A 330 -2.17 33.01 16.00
C MET A 330 -3.49 33.12 15.23
N LYS A 331 -3.80 32.10 14.41
CA LYS A 331 -5.03 32.10 13.61
C LYS A 331 -6.28 31.91 14.46
N ALA A 332 -6.24 31.05 15.48
CA ALA A 332 -7.33 30.88 16.43
C ALA A 332 -7.61 32.17 17.23
N LYS A 333 -6.57 32.89 17.64
CA LYS A 333 -6.69 34.21 18.29
C LYS A 333 -7.36 35.24 17.38
N ALA A 334 -7.06 35.22 16.08
CA ALA A 334 -7.72 36.09 15.10
C ALA A 334 -9.21 35.74 14.90
N LEU A 335 -9.58 34.47 15.10
CA LEU A 335 -10.95 33.97 15.02
C LEU A 335 -11.72 34.05 16.36
N GLY A 336 -11.07 34.45 17.45
CA GLY A 336 -11.68 34.54 18.79
C GLY A 336 -11.93 33.18 19.48
N VAL A 337 -11.27 32.12 19.02
CA VAL A 337 -11.41 30.76 19.56
C VAL A 337 -10.23 30.42 20.46
N GLY A 338 -10.48 29.95 21.69
CA GLY A 338 -9.46 29.44 22.60
C GLY A 338 -8.91 28.10 22.11
N VAL A 339 -7.62 27.81 22.33
CA VAL A 339 -7.02 26.52 21.90
C VAL A 339 -6.48 25.77 23.10
N LYS A 340 -6.96 24.54 23.30
CA LYS A 340 -6.53 23.61 24.36
C LYS A 340 -5.92 22.37 23.71
N LEU A 341 -4.74 21.96 24.17
CA LEU A 341 -3.99 20.83 23.61
C LEU A 341 -4.16 19.59 24.48
N ILE A 342 -4.24 18.41 23.87
CA ILE A 342 -4.28 17.11 24.54
C ILE A 342 -3.12 16.28 24.00
N GLY A 343 -2.33 15.64 24.88
CA GLY A 343 -1.25 14.78 24.43
C GLY A 343 -0.27 14.37 25.53
N PRO A 344 0.75 13.56 25.19
CA PRO A 344 1.73 13.07 26.15
C PRO A 344 2.52 14.22 26.81
N PRO A 345 2.94 14.07 28.07
CA PRO A 345 3.65 15.11 28.81
C PRO A 345 5.00 15.49 28.17
N GLU A 346 5.55 14.63 27.32
CA GLU A 346 6.78 14.89 26.56
C GLU A 346 6.64 16.06 25.59
N LEU A 347 5.45 16.29 25.03
CA LEU A 347 5.17 17.44 24.18
C LEU A 347 5.37 18.76 24.94
N ARG A 348 5.16 18.79 26.27
CA ARG A 348 5.37 20.01 27.06
C ARG A 348 6.82 20.51 27.01
N LYS A 349 7.79 19.59 26.97
CA LYS A 349 9.21 19.94 26.87
C LYS A 349 9.53 20.61 25.52
N VAL A 350 8.87 20.16 24.46
CA VAL A 350 9.04 20.69 23.10
C VAL A 350 8.35 22.05 22.97
N LEU A 351 7.13 22.21 23.47
CA LEU A 351 6.35 23.45 23.42
C LEU A 351 6.99 24.57 24.26
N ASN A 352 7.57 24.25 25.42
CA ASN A 352 8.23 25.25 26.27
C ASN A 352 9.42 25.94 25.58
N ASN A 353 9.97 25.37 24.51
CA ASN A 353 11.05 25.97 23.74
C ASN A 353 10.59 27.11 22.81
N PHE A 354 9.27 27.31 22.64
CA PHE A 354 8.68 28.33 21.75
C PHE A 354 7.74 29.25 22.54
N GLU A 355 8.02 30.56 22.53
CA GLU A 355 7.30 31.59 23.29
C GLU A 355 5.79 31.58 23.02
N GLU A 356 5.37 31.40 21.77
CA GLU A 356 3.95 31.43 21.38
C GLU A 356 3.15 30.23 21.90
N THR A 357 3.81 29.09 22.14
CA THR A 357 3.15 27.86 22.60
C THR A 357 3.22 27.65 24.12
N LYS A 358 4.01 28.46 24.85
CA LYS A 358 4.11 28.43 26.32
C LYS A 358 2.77 28.68 27.03
N ALA A 359 1.94 29.54 26.44
CA ALA A 359 0.64 29.94 26.98
C ALA A 359 -0.48 28.91 26.71
N MET A 360 -0.24 27.90 25.88
CA MET A 360 -1.25 26.89 25.56
C MET A 360 -1.38 25.88 26.71
N ALA A 361 -2.62 25.59 27.11
CA ALA A 361 -2.89 24.59 28.13
C ALA A 361 -2.78 23.18 27.51
N LEU A 362 -1.90 22.34 28.06
CA LEU A 362 -1.73 20.93 27.66
C LEU A 362 -2.33 20.03 28.73
N PHE A 363 -3.25 19.16 28.35
CA PHE A 363 -3.92 18.22 29.23
C PHE A 363 -3.57 16.77 28.85
N SER A 364 -3.63 15.85 29.80
CA SER A 364 -3.40 14.43 29.51
C SER A 364 -4.62 13.75 28.87
N ASP A 365 -5.83 14.28 29.09
CA ASP A 365 -7.09 13.67 28.66
C ASP A 365 -8.13 14.72 28.30
N LEU A 366 -9.02 14.39 27.35
CA LEU A 366 -10.10 15.27 26.87
C LEU A 366 -11.07 15.69 27.97
N SER A 367 -11.42 14.78 28.90
CA SER A 367 -12.34 15.08 30.01
C SER A 367 -11.79 16.18 30.93
N LYS A 368 -10.47 16.20 31.16
CA LYS A 368 -9.80 17.23 31.97
C LYS A 368 -9.71 18.55 31.24
N ALA A 369 -9.50 18.51 29.93
CA ALA A 369 -9.46 19.70 29.09
C ALA A 369 -10.82 20.41 29.04
N ARG A 370 -11.94 19.66 28.98
CA ARG A 370 -13.30 20.22 28.97
C ARG A 370 -13.76 20.76 30.33
N SER A 371 -13.19 20.26 31.44
CA SER A 371 -13.52 20.70 32.80
C SER A 371 -12.71 21.89 33.31
N ALA A 372 -11.69 22.30 32.57
CA ALA A 372 -10.80 23.42 32.85
C ALA A 372 -11.16 24.62 31.96
#